data_AF-A0A357K6R3-F1
#
_entry.id   AF-A0A357K6R3-F1
#
_cell.length_a   1.000
_cell.length_b   1.000
_cell.length_c   1.000
_cell.angle_alpha   90.00
_cell.angle_beta   90.00
_cell.angle_gamma   90.00
#
_symmetry.space_group_name_H-M   'P 1'
#
loop_
_entity.id
_entity.type
_entity.pdbx_description
1 polymer ?
#
loop_
_entity_poly.entity_id
_entity_poly.type
_entity_poly.pdbx_seq_one_letter_code
_entity_poly.pdbx_strand_id
1 'polypeptide(L)' 'MSSFTEYVQASFQELQTKVTWPTWRELQESSVLVFVASLLIAFIVSAMDWVFGVNASDSMWSGVVGLLYQLL' A
#
# COMPACT_ATOMS: atom_id res chain seq x y z
N MET A 1 26.75 -15.40 -32.05
CA MET A 1 25.32 -15.51 -31.71
C MET A 1 25.25 -15.69 -30.21
N SER A 2 25.07 -14.61 -29.46
CA SER A 2 23.72 -14.17 -29.17
C SER A 2 23.76 -12.69 -28.80
N SER A 3 23.58 -11.84 -29.80
CA SER A 3 23.57 -10.37 -29.69
C SER A 3 22.65 -9.87 -28.57
N PHE A 4 21.55 -10.60 -28.30
CA PHE A 4 20.65 -10.33 -27.19
C PHE A 4 21.30 -10.52 -25.81
N THR A 5 22.07 -11.59 -25.62
CA THR A 5 22.73 -11.90 -24.34
C THR A 5 23.84 -10.89 -24.04
N GLU A 6 24.60 -10.49 -25.07
CA GLU A 6 25.58 -9.39 -24.96
C GLU A 6 24.90 -8.05 -24.64
N TYR A 7 23.72 -7.77 -25.21
CA TYR A 7 22.96 -6.56 -24.91
C TYR A 7 22.48 -6.51 -23.46
N VAL A 8 21.95 -7.61 -22.95
CA VAL A 8 21.50 -7.72 -21.55
C VAL A 8 22.70 -7.58 -20.60
N GLN A 9 23.84 -8.19 -20.94
CA GLN A 9 25.06 -8.08 -20.16
C GLN A 9 25.60 -6.64 -20.14
N ALA A 10 25.62 -5.97 -21.29
CA ALA A 10 26.00 -4.55 -21.40
C ALA A 10 25.05 -3.64 -20.62
N SER A 11 23.74 -3.89 -20.68
CA SER A 11 22.70 -3.14 -19.96
C SER A 11 22.84 -3.31 -18.44
N PHE A 12 23.15 -4.52 -17.97
CA PHE A 12 23.40 -4.77 -16.55
C PHE A 12 24.66 -4.03 -16.06
N GLN A 13 25.72 -4.03 -16.87
CA GLN A 13 26.95 -3.30 -16.58
C GLN A 13 26.69 -1.78 -16.49
N GLU A 14 25.87 -1.21 -17.40
CA GLU A 14 25.46 0.19 -17.36
C GLU A 14 24.62 0.52 -16.13
N LEU A 15 23.61 -0.28 -15.83
CA LEU A 15 22.76 -0.06 -14.66
C LEU A 15 23.55 -0.09 -13.35
N GLN A 16 24.66 -0.83 -13.29
CA GLN A 16 25.50 -0.90 -12.09
C GLN A 16 26.54 0.24 -12.00
N THR A 17 27.07 0.74 -13.13
CA THR A 17 28.19 1.69 -13.14
C THR A 17 27.81 3.13 -13.51
N LYS A 18 26.70 3.33 -14.22
CA LYS A 18 26.23 4.64 -14.69
C LYS A 18 25.01 5.15 -13.93
N VAL A 19 24.47 4.37 -12.98
CA VAL A 19 23.33 4.78 -12.16
C VAL A 19 23.73 4.79 -10.69
N THR A 20 23.43 5.88 -10.01
CA THR A 20 23.56 5.98 -8.56
C THR A 20 22.33 5.35 -7.91
N TRP A 21 22.48 4.10 -7.47
CA TRP A 21 21.48 3.45 -6.62
C TRP A 21 21.48 4.06 -5.22
N PRO A 22 20.31 4.26 -4.61
CA PRO A 22 20.22 4.65 -3.22
C PRO A 22 20.85 3.59 -2.33
N THR A 23 21.41 4.02 -1.20
CA THR A 23 21.96 3.10 -0.22
C THR A 23 20.85 2.23 0.38
N TRP A 24 21.21 1.05 0.89
CA TRP A 24 20.26 0.15 1.57
C TRP A 24 19.50 0.83 2.71
N ARG A 25 20.16 1.78 3.39
CA ARG A 25 19.55 2.55 4.48
C ARG A 25 18.46 3.49 3.98
N GLU A 26 18.71 4.21 2.89
CA GLU A 26 17.72 5.13 2.28
C GLU A 26 16.52 4.36 1.70
N LEU A 27 16.76 3.17 1.13
CA LEU A 27 15.71 2.27 0.68
C LEU A 27 14.82 1.80 1.82
N GLN A 28 15.44 1.44 2.96
CA GLN A 28 14.71 1.01 4.15
C GLN A 28 13.92 2.17 4.76
N GLU A 29 14.52 3.36 4.86
CA GLU A 29 13.84 4.57 5.35
C GLU A 29 12.60 4.90 4.50
N SER A 30 12.73 4.85 3.17
CA SER A 30 11.60 5.07 2.25
C SER A 30 10.51 4.00 2.38
N SER A 31 10.90 2.74 2.58
CA SER A 31 9.94 1.63 2.74
C SER A 31 9.19 1.71 4.08
N VAL A 32 9.89 2.08 5.16
CA VAL A 32 9.27 2.28 6.48
C VAL A 32 8.27 3.42 6.45
N LEU A 33 8.59 4.52 5.75
CA LEU A 33 7.66 5.64 5.58
C LEU A 33 6.34 5.18 4.93
N VAL A 34 6.42 4.44 3.82
CA VAL A 34 5.24 3.93 3.11
C VAL A 34 4.45 2.92 3.96
N PHE A 35 5.14 2.06 4.70
CA PHE A 35 4.51 1.11 5.62
C PHE A 35 3.71 1.80 6.72
N VAL A 36 4.25 2.86 7.33
CA VAL A 36 3.54 3.62 8.35
C VAL A 36 2.36 4.38 7.73
N ALA A 37 2.53 4.94 6.53
CA ALA A 37 1.44 5.61 5.82
C ALA A 37 0.29 4.65 5.50
N SER A 38 0.57 3.44 5.02
CA SER A 38 -0.47 2.44 4.73
C SER A 38 -1.17 1.95 5.99
N LEU A 39 -0.46 1.81 7.11
CA LEU A 39 -1.03 1.49 8.41
C LEU A 39 -2.05 2.54 8.87
N LEU A 40 -1.72 3.83 8.72
CA LEU A 40 -2.62 4.93 9.08
C LEU A 40 -3.87 4.93 8.20
N ILE A 41 -3.71 4.73 6.89
CA ILE A 41 -4.85 4.64 5.95
C ILE A 41 -5.74 3.45 6.31
N ALA A 42 -5.18 2.30 6.63
CA ALA A 42 -5.94 1.13 7.06
C ALA A 42 -6.78 1.43 8.31
N PHE A 43 -6.23 2.18 9.27
CA PHE A 43 -6.96 2.59 10.47
C PHE A 43 -8.13 3.52 10.16
N ILE A 44 -7.92 4.48 9.24
CA ILE A 44 -8.97 5.41 8.80
C ILE A 44 -10.09 4.66 8.08
N VAL A 45 -9.75 3.76 7.16
CA VAL A 45 -10.74 2.94 6.44
C VAL A 45 -11.49 2.06 7.43
N SER A 46 -10.81 1.43 8.38
CA SER A 46 -11.46 0.65 9.44
C SER A 46 -12.44 1.49 10.27
N ALA A 47 -12.12 2.75 10.57
CA ALA A 47 -13.04 3.66 11.25
C ALA A 47 -14.24 4.03 10.35
N MET A 48 -14.03 4.29 9.07
CA MET A 48 -15.11 4.56 8.11
C MET A 48 -16.04 3.36 7.96
N ASP A 49 -15.49 2.15 7.89
CA ASP A 49 -16.24 0.90 7.82
C ASP A 49 -17.03 0.66 9.12
N TRP A 50 -16.47 1.00 10.28
CA TRP A 50 -17.23 0.94 11.54
C TRP A 50 -18.39 1.94 11.56
N VAL A 51 -18.20 3.13 10.98
CA VAL A 51 -19.19 4.23 10.96
C VAL A 51 -20.34 3.99 9.99
N PHE A 52 -20.00 3.57 8.79
CA PHE A 52 -20.96 3.47 7.68
C PHE A 52 -21.32 2.02 7.33
N GLY A 53 -20.51 1.05 7.74
CA GLY A 53 -20.74 -0.36 7.45
C GLY A 53 -21.94 -0.94 8.18
N VAL A 54 -22.68 -1.80 7.49
CA VAL A 54 -23.70 -2.67 8.08
C VAL A 54 -22.98 -3.67 8.99
N ASN A 55 -22.86 -3.33 10.26
CA ASN A 55 -22.30 -4.25 11.25
C ASN A 55 -23.26 -5.44 11.44
N ALA A 56 -22.69 -6.62 11.74
CA ALA A 56 -23.44 -7.86 11.94
C ALA A 56 -24.58 -7.68 12.97
N SER A 57 -25.66 -8.45 12.82
CA SER A 57 -26.92 -8.31 13.59
C SER A 57 -26.80 -8.31 15.12
N ASP A 58 -25.66 -8.72 15.69
CA ASP A 58 -25.36 -8.70 17.12
C ASP A 58 -24.45 -7.52 17.57
N SER A 59 -24.16 -6.58 16.68
CA SER A 59 -23.35 -5.38 16.97
C SER A 59 -24.15 -4.30 17.71
N MET A 60 -23.53 -3.64 18.69
CA MET A 60 -24.15 -2.53 19.45
C MET A 60 -24.44 -1.27 18.61
N TRP A 61 -23.93 -1.18 17.37
CA TRP A 61 -24.20 -0.07 16.46
C TRP A 61 -24.52 -0.56 15.04
N SER A 62 -25.70 -0.22 14.55
CA SER A 62 -26.19 -0.56 13.20
C SER A 62 -25.58 0.29 12.07
N GLY A 63 -24.61 1.16 12.37
CA GLY A 63 -24.04 2.11 11.42
C GLY A 63 -25.02 3.21 10.99
N VAL A 64 -24.50 4.26 10.33
CA VAL A 64 -25.32 5.36 9.77
C VAL A 64 -26.36 4.83 8.77
N VAL A 65 -25.99 3.83 7.98
CA VAL A 65 -26.85 3.21 6.96
C VAL A 65 -27.97 2.39 7.61
N GLY A 66 -27.71 1.68 8.71
CA GLY A 66 -28.76 0.94 9.43
C GLY A 66 -29.79 1.86 10.09
N LEU A 67 -29.38 3.05 10.55
CA LEU A 67 -30.33 4.06 11.05
C LEU A 67 -31.25 4.58 9.94
N LEU A 68 -30.73 4.78 8.73
CA LEU A 68 -31.55 5.18 7.58
C LEU A 68 -32.55 4.08 7.19
N TYR A 69 -32.13 2.82 7.20
CA TYR A 69 -33.04 1.68 6.95
C TYR A 69 -34.12 1.51 8.03
N GLN A 70 -33.88 1.93 9.26
CA GLN A 70 -34.88 1.87 10.34
C GLN A 70 -35.87 3.06 10.31
N LEU A 71 -35.48 4.18 9.69
CA LEU A 71 -36.28 5.40 9.60
C LEU A 71 -37.21 5.45 8.38
N LEU A 72 -36.86 4.74 7.30
CA LEU A 72 -37.65 4.61 6.07
C LEU A 72 -38.61 3.42 6.15
#